data_AF-A0A9E3XEE3-F1
#
_entry.id   AF-A0A9E3XEE3-F1
#
_cell.length_a   1.000
_cell.length_b   1.000
_cell.length_c   1.000
_cell.angle_alpha   90.00
_cell.angle_beta   90.00
_cell.angle_gamma   90.00
#
_symmetry.space_group_name_H-M   'P 1'
#
loop_
_entity.id
_entity.type
_entity.pdbx_description
1 polymer ?
#
loop_
_entity_poly.entity_id
_entity_poly.type
_entity_poly.pdbx_seq_one_letter_code
_entity_poly.pdbx_strand_id
1 'polypeptide(L)'
;PGDFGHKSKLIADIGRALEASVYLSGTGGGKVYNDTAVLHEHGIELIYSKFEYPRYTQLWDDFTADLSILDVLFNCGPETRRLLES
;
A
#
# COMPACT_ATOMS: atom_id res chain seq x y z
N PRO A 1 -18.21 -14.01 -18.50
CA PRO A 1 -18.32 -13.08 -17.34
C PRO A 1 -17.62 -13.72 -16.14
N GLY A 2 -16.58 -13.05 -15.63
CA GLY A 2 -15.42 -13.66 -14.97
C GLY A 2 -15.70 -14.41 -13.68
N ASP A 3 -15.35 -15.69 -13.67
CA ASP A 3 -15.01 -16.42 -12.45
C ASP A 3 -13.56 -16.04 -12.11
N PHE A 4 -13.41 -15.19 -11.10
CA PHE A 4 -12.10 -14.71 -10.66
C PHE A 4 -11.59 -15.57 -9.51
N GLY A 5 -10.28 -15.83 -9.48
CA GLY A 5 -9.66 -16.59 -8.39
C GLY A 5 -9.73 -15.89 -7.02
N HIS A 6 -9.05 -16.45 -6.03
CA HIS A 6 -8.91 -15.85 -4.70
C HIS A 6 -7.48 -15.34 -4.46
N LYS A 7 -7.31 -14.35 -3.56
CA LYS A 7 -6.01 -13.76 -3.18
C LYS A 7 -5.22 -13.25 -4.40
N SER A 8 -3.95 -13.64 -4.56
CA SER A 8 -3.10 -13.17 -5.67
C SER A 8 -3.59 -13.58 -7.04
N LYS A 9 -4.37 -14.67 -7.14
CA LYS A 9 -5.00 -15.04 -8.42
C LYS A 9 -6.09 -14.05 -8.83
N LEU A 10 -6.89 -13.55 -7.89
CA LEU A 10 -7.84 -12.47 -8.14
C LEU A 10 -7.12 -11.23 -8.71
N ILE A 11 -6.00 -10.86 -8.09
CA ILE A 11 -5.20 -9.72 -8.51
C ILE A 11 -4.63 -9.95 -9.92
N ALA A 12 -4.11 -11.14 -10.20
CA ALA A 12 -3.57 -11.50 -11.51
C ALA A 12 -4.65 -11.49 -12.60
N ASP A 13 -5.84 -12.04 -12.31
CA ASP A 13 -6.95 -12.08 -13.26
C ASP A 13 -7.48 -10.66 -13.56
N ILE A 14 -7.58 -9.79 -12.55
CA ILE A 14 -7.93 -8.37 -12.72
C ILE A 14 -6.87 -7.66 -13.56
N GLY A 15 -5.58 -7.84 -13.23
CA GLY A 15 -4.47 -7.24 -13.96
C GLY A 15 -4.49 -7.64 -15.43
N ARG A 16 -4.70 -8.92 -15.73
CA ARG A 16 -4.85 -9.41 -17.10
C ARG A 16 -6.05 -8.82 -17.83
N ALA A 17 -7.19 -8.72 -17.18
CA ALA A 17 -8.39 -8.12 -17.78
C ALA A 17 -8.20 -6.64 -18.14
N LEU A 18 -7.26 -5.97 -17.48
CA LEU A 18 -6.89 -4.56 -17.71
C LEU A 18 -5.57 -4.41 -18.49
N GLU A 19 -5.00 -5.50 -19.00
CA GLU A 19 -3.70 -5.51 -19.70
C GLU A 19 -2.57 -4.86 -18.87
N ALA A 20 -2.62 -4.97 -17.55
CA ALA A 20 -1.61 -4.45 -16.64
C ALA A 20 -0.33 -5.29 -16.70
N SER A 21 0.82 -4.61 -16.68
CA SER A 21 2.15 -5.24 -16.57
C SER A 21 2.75 -5.16 -15.16
N VAL A 22 2.19 -4.32 -14.30
CA VAL A 22 2.70 -4.06 -12.94
C VAL A 22 1.56 -4.01 -11.94
N TYR A 23 1.74 -4.67 -10.80
CA TYR A 23 0.92 -4.52 -9.61
C TYR A 23 1.75 -3.84 -8.52
N LEU A 24 1.35 -2.61 -8.15
CA LEU A 24 1.97 -1.86 -7.07
C LEU A 24 1.25 -2.16 -5.75
N SER A 25 1.99 -2.71 -4.77
CA SER A 25 1.45 -3.08 -3.46
C SER A 25 2.17 -2.36 -2.32
N GLY A 26 1.51 -2.21 -1.18
CA GLY A 26 2.13 -1.68 0.03
C GLY A 26 3.07 -2.70 0.69
N THR A 27 4.17 -2.23 1.27
CA THR A 27 5.16 -3.09 1.95
C THR A 27 4.68 -3.78 3.22
N GLY A 28 3.56 -3.35 3.81
CA GLY A 28 2.96 -3.94 5.01
C GLY A 28 2.40 -5.34 4.78
N GLY A 29 1.09 -5.53 4.93
CA GLY A 29 0.46 -6.83 4.73
C GLY A 29 0.77 -7.46 3.35
N GLY A 30 0.99 -6.63 2.32
CA GLY A 30 1.30 -7.03 0.95
C GLY A 30 2.38 -8.11 0.85
N LYS A 31 3.48 -7.93 1.59
CA LYS A 31 4.58 -8.90 1.59
C LYS A 31 4.21 -10.27 2.15
N VAL A 32 3.18 -10.34 2.98
CA VAL A 32 2.73 -11.57 3.63
C VAL A 32 1.74 -12.34 2.77
N TYR A 33 0.85 -11.64 2.05
CA TYR A 33 -0.23 -12.27 1.30
C TYR A 33 -0.06 -12.31 -0.21
N ASN A 34 0.86 -11.53 -0.79
CA ASN A 34 1.11 -11.55 -2.23
C ASN A 34 2.00 -12.74 -2.60
N ASP A 35 1.48 -13.58 -3.51
CA ASP A 35 2.25 -14.60 -4.20
C ASP A 35 2.86 -14.00 -5.48
N THR A 36 4.15 -13.68 -5.40
CA THR A 36 4.91 -13.15 -6.54
C THR A 36 4.97 -14.12 -7.71
N ALA A 37 5.02 -15.44 -7.45
CA ALA A 37 5.10 -16.43 -8.52
C ALA A 37 3.81 -16.43 -9.35
N VAL A 38 2.65 -16.37 -8.69
CA VAL A 38 1.35 -16.26 -9.37
C VAL A 38 1.29 -15.01 -10.24
N LEU A 39 1.65 -13.83 -9.72
CA LEU A 39 1.63 -12.60 -10.52
C LEU A 39 2.60 -12.68 -11.71
N HIS A 40 3.80 -13.22 -11.50
CA HIS A 40 4.81 -13.38 -12.54
C HIS A 40 4.39 -14.36 -13.64
N GLU A 41 3.75 -15.49 -13.31
CA GLU A 41 3.18 -16.43 -14.30
C GLU A 41 2.16 -15.77 -15.24
N HIS A 42 1.49 -14.73 -14.75
CA HIS A 42 0.54 -13.93 -15.52
C HIS A 42 1.18 -12.72 -16.22
N GLY A 43 2.51 -12.59 -16.19
CA GLY A 43 3.25 -11.48 -16.82
C GLY A 43 3.16 -10.16 -16.07
N ILE A 44 2.80 -10.19 -14.78
CA ILE A 44 2.63 -9.02 -13.93
C ILE A 44 3.80 -8.92 -12.95
N GLU A 45 4.55 -7.84 -13.03
CA GLU A 45 5.60 -7.52 -12.06
C GLU A 45 4.97 -7.02 -10.75
N LEU A 46 5.41 -7.58 -9.61
CA LEU A 46 5.02 -7.10 -8.30
C LEU A 46 6.05 -6.09 -7.78
N ILE A 47 5.64 -4.82 -7.64
CA ILE A 47 6.46 -3.76 -7.07
C ILE A 47 5.89 -3.36 -5.70
N TYR A 48 6.77 -3.11 -4.74
CA TYR A 48 6.37 -2.62 -3.43
C TYR A 48 6.66 -1.13 -3.28
N SER A 49 5.62 -0.36 -2.97
CA SER A 49 5.76 1.03 -2.55
C SER A 49 6.14 1.09 -1.07
N LYS A 50 7.28 1.73 -0.78
CA LYS A 50 7.68 2.10 0.57
C LYS A 50 7.31 3.56 0.80
N PHE A 51 6.27 3.78 1.60
CA PHE A 51 5.93 5.10 2.07
C PHE A 51 6.83 5.45 3.25
N GLU A 52 7.49 6.60 3.20
CA GLU A 52 8.24 7.12 4.34
C GLU A 52 7.34 8.07 5.12
N TYR A 53 7.04 7.70 6.36
CA TYR A 53 6.13 8.50 7.18
C TYR A 53 6.83 9.76 7.65
N PRO A 54 6.22 10.94 7.47
CA PRO A 54 6.73 12.16 8.06
C PRO A 54 6.74 11.99 9.59
N ARG A 55 7.84 12.37 10.23
CA ARG A 55 7.89 12.44 11.69
C ARG A 55 7.22 13.73 12.13
N TYR A 56 6.31 13.64 13.09
CA TYR A 56 5.61 14.79 13.68
C TYR A 56 5.50 14.62 15.19
N THR A 57 5.16 15.72 15.87
CA THR A 57 4.98 15.73 17.32
C THR A 57 3.65 15.08 17.68
N GLN A 58 3.71 13.94 18.38
CA GLN A 58 2.56 13.32 19.04
C GLN A 58 2.40 13.89 20.46
N LEU A 59 1.16 14.00 20.95
CA LEU A 59 0.86 14.76 22.18
C LEU A 59 1.42 14.17 23.48
N TRP A 60 1.51 12.84 23.60
CA TRP A 60 1.71 12.17 24.89
C TRP A 60 3.03 11.42 25.00
N ASP A 61 3.32 10.57 24.02
CA ASP A 61 4.46 9.65 24.04
C ASP A 61 5.44 9.95 22.89
N ASP A 62 6.51 9.16 22.85
CA ASP A 62 7.42 9.13 21.71
C ASP A 62 6.70 8.78 20.40
N PHE A 63 7.25 9.27 19.29
CA PHE A 63 6.71 9.05 17.96
C PHE A 63 6.49 7.56 17.66
N THR A 64 5.23 7.21 17.38
CA THR A 64 4.83 5.89 16.88
C THR A 64 4.57 5.96 15.38
N ALA A 65 5.29 5.14 14.60
CA ALA A 65 5.15 5.06 13.14
C ALA A 65 3.94 4.21 12.70
N ASP A 66 3.66 4.18 11.39
CA ASP A 66 2.63 3.32 10.76
C ASP A 66 1.19 3.57 11.26
N LEU A 67 0.89 4.79 11.73
CA LEU A 67 -0.45 5.18 12.17
C LEU A 67 -1.31 5.71 11.02
N SER A 68 -2.62 5.73 11.27
CA SER A 68 -3.60 6.34 10.37
C SER A 68 -3.30 7.82 10.12
N ILE A 69 -3.68 8.31 8.95
CA ILE A 69 -3.69 9.74 8.61
C ILE A 69 -4.44 10.60 9.63
N LEU A 70 -5.38 10.01 10.37
CA LEU A 70 -6.12 10.69 11.43
C LEU A 70 -5.21 11.05 12.61
N ASP A 71 -4.15 10.28 12.87
CA ASP A 71 -3.24 10.57 13.97
C ASP A 71 -2.48 11.88 13.72
N VAL A 72 -1.85 12.04 12.55
CA VAL A 72 -1.21 13.32 12.19
C VAL A 72 -2.23 14.45 12.14
N LEU A 73 -3.44 14.21 11.62
CA LEU A 73 -4.49 15.24 11.55
C LEU A 73 -4.88 15.77 12.92
N PHE A 74 -5.04 14.90 13.92
CA PHE A 74 -5.44 15.32 15.26
C PHE A 74 -4.27 15.83 16.11
N ASN A 75 -3.04 15.40 15.84
CA ASN A 75 -1.85 15.94 16.51
C ASN A 75 -1.36 17.27 15.91
N CYS A 76 -1.53 17.49 14.60
CA CYS A 76 -0.93 18.63 13.88
C CYS A 76 -1.95 19.59 13.26
N GLY A 77 -3.23 19.23 13.17
CA GLY A 77 -4.27 20.09 12.63
C GLY A 77 -3.95 20.56 11.20
N PRO A 78 -4.07 21.86 10.88
CA PRO A 78 -3.77 22.40 9.55
C PRO A 78 -2.36 22.12 9.03
N GLU A 79 -1.36 21.99 9.90
CA GLU A 79 0.03 21.70 9.51
C GLU A 79 0.21 20.30 8.90
N THR A 80 -0.78 19.42 9.08
CA THR A 80 -0.83 18.09 8.45
C THR A 80 -0.62 18.16 6.95
N ARG A 81 -1.17 19.17 6.28
CA ARG A 81 -0.99 19.37 4.85
C ARG A 81 0.50 19.44 4.47
N ARG A 82 1.26 20.28 5.18
CA ARG A 82 2.68 20.49 4.92
C ARG A 82 3.51 19.24 5.19
N LEU A 83 3.10 18.41 6.15
CA LEU A 83 3.77 17.15 6.47
C LEU A 83 3.56 16.06 5.40
N LEU A 84 2.48 16.16 4.61
CA LEU A 84 2.11 15.18 3.58
C LEU A 84 2.45 15.61 2.16
N GLU A 85 2.79 16.88 1.98
CA GLU A 85 3.28 17.41 0.70
C GLU A 85 4.71 16.89 0.47
N SER A 86 4.86 16.00 -0.51
CA SER A 86 6.14 15.41 -0.97
C SER A 86 6.75 16.23 -2.10
#